data_AF-A0A8X6WS01-F1
#
_entry.id   AF-A0A8X6WS01-F1
#
_cell.length_a   1.000
_cell.length_b   1.000
_cell.length_c   1.000
_cell.angle_alpha   90.00
_cell.angle_beta   90.00
_cell.angle_gamma   90.00
#
_symmetry.space_group_name_H-M   'P 1'
#
loop_
_entity.id
_entity.type
_entity.pdbx_description
1 polymer ?
#
loop_
_entity_poly.entity_id
_entity_poly.type
_entity_poly.pdbx_seq_one_letter_code
_entity_poly.pdbx_strand_id
1 'polypeptide(L)' 'PPSDGPILMEEKSDYELGDNVSILCNSGRSKPAPELKWYINDQLVRFILY' A
#
# COMPACT_ATOMS: atom_id res chain seq x y z
N PRO A 1 8.96 -15.64 -2.60
CA PRO A 1 8.30 -14.64 -1.72
C PRO A 1 9.36 -13.82 -0.99
N PRO A 2 9.13 -12.52 -0.73
CA PRO A 2 10.00 -11.75 0.17
C PRO A 2 10.06 -12.41 1.56
N SER A 3 11.17 -12.24 2.26
CA SER A 3 11.40 -12.80 3.61
C SER A 3 10.43 -12.21 4.65
N ASP A 4 10.04 -10.97 4.43
CA ASP A 4 9.21 -10.17 5.31
C ASP A 4 7.99 -9.64 4.54
N GLY A 5 6.92 -9.35 5.27
CA GLY A 5 5.75 -8.67 4.71
C GLY A 5 6.07 -7.24 4.25
N PRO A 6 5.19 -6.62 3.46
CA PRO A 6 5.35 -5.22 3.09
C PRO A 6 5.22 -4.31 4.32
N ILE A 7 5.99 -3.23 4.32
CA ILE A 7 5.90 -2.15 5.33
C ILE A 7 5.15 -0.98 4.68
N LEU A 8 4.16 -0.45 5.39
CA LEU A 8 3.46 0.77 5.02
C LEU A 8 4.14 1.97 5.70
N MET A 9 4.39 3.02 4.93
CA MET A 9 4.89 4.29 5.41
C MET A 9 3.89 5.38 5.04
N GLU A 10 3.46 6.15 6.02
CA GLU A 10 2.50 7.23 5.89
C GLU A 10 3.24 8.57 5.96
N GLU A 11 2.71 9.60 5.28
CA GLU A 11 3.26 10.96 5.36
C GLU A 11 2.89 11.67 6.67
N LYS A 12 1.72 11.33 7.23
CA LYS A 12 1.15 11.92 8.44
C LYS A 12 0.61 10.83 9.35
N SER A 13 0.54 11.09 10.64
CA SER A 13 -0.06 10.18 11.63
C SER A 13 -1.58 10.18 11.62
N ASP A 14 -2.18 11.27 11.13
CA ASP A 14 -3.63 11.50 11.16
C ASP A 14 -4.05 12.24 9.88
N TYR A 15 -5.28 11.97 9.43
CA TYR A 15 -5.88 12.56 8.23
C TYR A 15 -7.30 13.01 8.52
N GLU A 16 -7.70 14.14 7.92
CA GLU A 16 -9.04 14.67 8.03
C GLU A 16 -9.87 14.39 6.76
N LEU A 17 -11.19 14.59 6.87
CA LEU A 17 -12.06 14.46 5.71
C LEU A 17 -11.68 15.50 4.63
N GLY A 18 -11.41 15.01 3.42
CA GLY A 18 -11.00 15.83 2.29
C GLY A 18 -9.49 15.84 2.04
N ASP A 19 -8.69 15.27 2.94
CA ASP A 19 -7.26 15.12 2.71
C ASP A 19 -6.95 14.15 1.56
N ASN A 20 -5.89 14.48 0.82
CA ASN A 20 -5.26 13.52 -0.07
C ASN A 20 -4.24 12.69 0.73
N VAL A 21 -4.37 11.37 0.65
CA VAL A 21 -3.59 10.43 1.45
C VAL A 21 -2.54 9.75 0.56
N SER A 22 -1.26 9.93 0.91
CA SER A 22 -0.12 9.29 0.24
C SER A 22 0.50 8.24 1.17
N ILE A 23 0.41 6.96 0.78
CA ILE A 23 0.99 5.85 1.54
C ILE A 23 1.94 5.09 0.62
N LEU A 24 3.16 4.85 1.10
CA LEU A 24 4.17 4.07 0.40
C LEU A 24 4.18 2.64 0.95
N CYS A 25 3.92 1.66 0.07
CA CYS A 25 4.10 0.25 0.36
C CYS A 25 5.49 -0.19 -0.12
N ASN A 26 6.39 -0.53 0.82
CA ASN A 26 7.71 -1.07 0.51
C ASN A 26 7.73 -2.58 0.77
N SER A 27 7.85 -3.36 -0.30
CA SER A 27 8.02 -4.81 -0.18
C SER A 27 9.47 -5.17 0.12
N GLY A 28 9.69 -6.18 0.96
CA GLY A 28 11.00 -6.81 1.09
C GLY A 28 11.57 -7.25 -0.27
N ARG A 29 12.90 -7.29 -0.38
CA ARG A 29 13.58 -7.70 -1.61
C ARG A 29 13.20 -9.14 -1.98
N SER A 30 12.77 -9.38 -3.21
CA SER A 30 12.53 -10.73 -3.73
C SER A 30 12.91 -10.84 -5.20
N LYS A 31 13.19 -12.07 -5.65
CA LYS A 31 13.33 -12.41 -7.06
C LYS A 31 12.50 -13.67 -7.34
N PRO A 32 11.43 -13.60 -8.16
CA PRO A 32 10.95 -12.43 -8.92
C PRO A 32 10.41 -11.31 -8.03
N ALA A 33 10.20 -10.12 -8.62
CA ALA A 33 9.54 -9.00 -7.95
C ALA A 33 8.12 -9.40 -7.52
N PRO A 34 7.64 -8.97 -6.35
CA PRO A 34 6.33 -9.36 -5.85
C PRO A 34 5.22 -8.55 -6.53
N GLU A 35 4.02 -9.13 -6.62
CA GLU A 35 2.81 -8.39 -6.95
C GLU A 35 2.25 -7.74 -5.69
N LEU A 36 1.95 -6.43 -5.75
CA LEU A 36 1.39 -5.68 -4.62
C LEU A 36 -0.09 -5.40 -4.85
N LYS A 37 -0.89 -5.55 -3.79
CA LYS A 37 -2.33 -5.31 -3.78
C LYS A 37 -2.67 -4.42 -2.59
N TRP A 38 -3.48 -3.40 -2.83
CA TRP A 38 -3.94 -2.49 -1.80
C TRP A 38 -5.32 -2.92 -1.28
N TYR A 39 -5.46 -2.93 0.04
CA TYR A 39 -6.72 -3.19 0.72
C TYR A 39 -7.03 -2.04 1.67
N ILE A 40 -8.26 -1.54 1.64
CA ILE A 40 -8.76 -0.55 2.60
C ILE A 40 -9.93 -1.21 3.33
N ASN A 41 -9.84 -1.34 4.66
CA ASN A 41 -10.85 -2.03 5.48
C ASN A 41 -11.21 -3.41 4.90
N ASP A 42 -10.19 -4.21 4.62
CA ASP A 42 -10.28 -5.56 4.03
C ASP A 42 -10.88 -5.64 2.61
N GLN A 43 -11.13 -4.50 1.96
CA GLN A 43 -11.62 -4.45 0.58
C GLN A 43 -10.49 -4.18 -0.39
N LEU A 44 -10.32 -5.07 -1.38
CA LEU A 44 -9.35 -4.89 -2.45
C LEU A 44 -9.69 -3.61 -3.23
N VAL A 45 -8.76 -2.66 -3.23
CA VAL A 45 -8.86 -1.47 -4.06
C VAL A 45 -8.68 -1.88 -5.51
N ARG A 46 -9.75 -1.76 -6.30
CA ARG A 46 -9.66 -1.83 -7.75
C ARG A 46 -9.40 -0.44 -8.28
N PHE A 47 -8.19 -0.20 -8.78
CA PHE A 47 -7.92 0.99 -9.58
C PHE A 47 -8.71 0.86 -10.88
N ILE A 48 -9.86 1.54 -10.96
CA ILE A 48 -10.52 1.77 -12.23
C ILE A 48 -9.70 2.88 -12.89
N LEU A 49 -8.96 2.52 -13.93
CA LEU A 49 -8.34 3.50 -14.82
C LEU A 49 -9.50 4.23 -15.52
N TYR A 50 -9.73 5.49 -15.17
CA TYR A 50 -10.55 6.41 -15.96
C TYR A 50 -9.68 7.06 -17.03
#